data_AF-A0A2X4TU05-F1
#
_entry.id   AF-A0A2X4TU05-F1
#
_cell.length_a   1.000
_cell.length_b   1.000
_cell.length_c   1.000
_cell.angle_alpha   90.00
_cell.angle_beta   90.00
_cell.angle_gamma   90.00
#
_symmetry.space_group_name_H-M   'P 1'
#
loop_
_entity.id
_entity.type
_entity.pdbx_description
1 polymer ?
#
loop_
_entity_poly.entity_id
_entity_poly.type
_entity_poly.pdbx_seq_one_letter_code
_entity_poly.pdbx_strand_id
1 'polypeptide(L)' 'MPFCGLAVMEQLSGIRTEVQDPLLDFIRQQQPRDAFNLFQRQAIDALAQHFIR' A
#
# COMPACT_ATOMS: atom_id res chain seq x y z
N MET A 1 -14.40 -4.70 -1.56
CA MET A 1 -13.13 -5.14 -0.95
C MET A 1 -12.72 -6.61 -1.22
N PRO A 2 -13.18 -7.34 -2.26
CA PRO A 2 -12.75 -8.74 -2.45
C PRO A 2 -11.28 -8.88 -2.94
N PHE A 3 -10.79 -7.95 -3.75
CA PHE A 3 -9.45 -8.02 -4.37
C PHE A 3 -8.31 -7.88 -3.36
N CYS A 4 -8.45 -7.01 -2.36
CA CYS A 4 -7.43 -6.84 -1.32
C CYS A 4 -7.26 -8.13 -0.51
N GLY A 5 -8.35 -8.83 -0.19
CA GLY A 5 -8.30 -10.11 0.51
C GLY A 5 -7.65 -11.21 -0.33
N LEU A 6 -8.00 -11.28 -1.62
CA LEU A 6 -7.34 -12.21 -2.55
C LEU A 6 -5.84 -11.94 -2.65
N ALA A 7 -5.42 -10.68 -2.77
CA ALA A 7 -4.01 -10.32 -2.83
C ALA A 7 -3.22 -10.78 -1.58
N VAL A 8 -3.82 -10.69 -0.39
CA VAL A 8 -3.22 -11.21 0.84
C VAL A 8 -3.09 -12.74 0.79
N MET A 9 -4.15 -13.45 0.37
CA MET A 9 -4.13 -14.92 0.30
C MET A 9 -3.12 -15.43 -0.74
N GLU A 10 -3.03 -14.80 -1.90
CA GLU A 10 -2.02 -15.12 -2.91
C GLU A 10 -0.60 -14.93 -2.37
N GLN A 11 -0.35 -13.83 -1.65
CA GLN A 11 0.96 -13.56 -1.06
C GLN A 11 1.34 -14.56 0.04
N LEU A 12 0.40 -14.95 0.90
CA LEU A 12 0.64 -15.91 1.98
C LEU A 12 0.83 -17.34 1.46
N SER A 13 0.10 -17.72 0.42
CA SER A 13 0.16 -19.07 -0.15
C SER A 13 1.26 -19.25 -1.20
N GLY A 14 1.80 -18.17 -1.75
CA GLY A 14 2.71 -18.20 -2.90
C GLY A 14 2.02 -18.58 -4.23
N ILE A 15 0.69 -18.70 -4.23
CA ILE A 15 -0.10 -19.03 -5.42
C ILE A 15 -0.60 -17.74 -6.02
N ARG A 16 -0.27 -17.49 -7.29
CA ARG A 16 -0.82 -16.37 -8.06
C ARG A 16 -1.98 -16.87 -8.93
N THR A 17 -3.15 -16.28 -8.76
CA THR A 17 -4.32 -16.57 -9.59
C THR A 17 -4.35 -15.68 -10.84
N GLU A 18 -5.26 -15.97 -11.76
CA GLU A 18 -5.45 -15.18 -13.00
C GLU A 18 -6.30 -13.91 -12.77
N VAL A 19 -6.78 -13.66 -11.56
CA VAL A 19 -7.62 -12.50 -11.26
C VAL A 19 -6.79 -11.22 -11.36
N GLN A 20 -7.30 -10.26 -12.14
CA GLN A 20 -6.76 -8.91 -12.25
C GLN A 20 -7.64 -7.95 -11.45
N ASP A 21 -7.06 -7.08 -10.63
CA ASP A 21 -7.81 -6.03 -9.94
C ASP A 21 -8.15 -4.91 -10.93
N PRO A 22 -9.42 -4.74 -11.32
CA PRO A 22 -9.82 -3.79 -12.35
C PRO A 22 -9.72 -2.32 -11.88
N LEU A 23 -9.56 -2.07 -10.58
CA LEU A 23 -9.51 -0.72 -10.02
C LEU A 23 -8.10 -0.24 -9.72
N LEU A 24 -7.10 -1.12 -9.78
CA LEU A 24 -5.73 -0.80 -9.36
C LEU A 24 -5.18 0.43 -10.09
N ASP A 25 -5.30 0.48 -11.41
CA ASP A 25 -4.78 1.59 -12.21
C ASP A 25 -5.56 2.90 -12.01
N PHE A 26 -6.85 2.81 -11.70
CA PHE A 26 -7.66 3.97 -11.38
C PHE A 26 -7.29 4.56 -10.01
N ILE A 27 -7.09 3.70 -9.01
CA ILE A 27 -6.69 4.10 -7.64
C ILE A 27 -5.25 4.64 -7.62
N ARG A 28 -4.36 4.12 -8.48
CA ARG A 28 -3.00 4.65 -8.66
C ARG A 28 -2.97 6.11 -9.11
N GLN A 29 -3.92 6.52 -9.94
CA GLN A 29 -4.02 7.91 -10.41
C GLN A 29 -4.51 8.87 -9.31
N GLN A 30 -5.11 8.34 -8.25
CA GLN A 30 -5.61 9.12 -7.12
C GLN A 30 -4.57 9.27 -5.99
N GLN A 31 -3.38 8.69 -6.15
CA GLN A 31 -2.36 8.75 -5.11
C GLN A 31 -1.95 10.20 -4.81
N PRO A 32 -1.57 10.52 -3.55
CA PRO A 32 -1.12 11.86 -3.20
C PRO A 32 0.10 12.29 -4.00
N ARG A 33 0.22 13.61 -4.24
CA ARG A 33 1.38 14.21 -4.89
C ARG A 33 2.60 14.21 -3.96
N ASP A 34 3.77 14.42 -4.55
CA ASP A 34 5.07 14.33 -3.86
C ASP A 34 5.17 15.16 -2.58
N ALA A 35 4.62 16.37 -2.58
CA ALA A 35 4.64 17.23 -1.39
C ALA A 35 3.93 16.58 -0.18
N PHE A 36 2.80 15.91 -0.43
CA PHE A 36 2.06 15.20 0.64
C PHE A 36 2.80 13.93 1.05
N ASN A 37 3.36 13.19 0.09
CA ASN A 37 4.14 11.99 0.39
C ASN A 37 5.37 12.31 1.25
N LEU A 38 6.08 13.39 0.95
CA LEU A 38 7.22 13.85 1.75
C LEU A 38 6.80 14.20 3.18
N PHE A 39 5.72 14.96 3.33
CA PHE A 39 5.18 15.33 4.64
C PHE A 39 4.81 14.10 5.49
N GLN A 40 4.04 13.17 4.92
CA GLN A 40 3.65 11.94 5.63
C GLN A 40 4.87 11.07 5.98
N ARG A 41 5.87 11.01 5.08
CA ARG A 41 7.08 10.23 5.32
C ARG A 41 7.87 10.78 6.51
N GLN A 42 8.07 12.09 6.57
CA GLN A 42 8.73 12.75 7.69
C GLN A 42 8.02 12.48 9.03
N ALA A 43 6.68 12.46 9.03
CA ALA A 43 5.90 12.14 10.23
C ALA A 43 6.12 10.68 10.70
N ILE A 44 6.16 9.72 9.77
CA ILE A 44 6.46 8.31 10.08
C ILE A 44 7.89 8.16 10.59
N ASP A 45 8.86 8.81 9.95
CA ASP A 45 10.27 8.74 10.34
C ASP A 45 10.48 9.33 11.75
N ALA A 46 9.81 10.44 12.07
CA ALA A 46 9.81 11.00 13.41
C ALA A 46 9.18 10.02 14.43
N LEU A 47 8.03 9.42 14.10
CA LEU A 47 7.38 8.42 14.97
C LEU A 47 8.28 7.20 15.23
N ALA A 48 8.99 6.71 14.21
CA ALA A 48 9.91 5.60 14.35
C ALA A 48 11.05 5.90 15.35
N GLN A 49 11.57 7.13 15.36
CA GLN A 49 12.60 7.55 16.32
C GLN A 49 12.13 7.49 17.78
N HIS A 50 10.82 7.63 18.03
CA HIS A 50 10.26 7.49 19.38
C HIS A 50 10.24 6.04 19.89
N PHE A 51 10.20 5.05 18.99
CA PHE A 51 10.11 3.62 19.35
C PHE A 51 11.46 2.87 19.26
N ILE A 52 12.48 3.47 18.64
CA ILE A 52 13.83 2.89 18.54
C ILE A 52 14.70 3.27 19.76
N ARG A 53 14.16 4.10 20.66
CA ARG A 53 14.78 4.50 21.93
C ARG A 53 14.35 3.60 23.07
#